data_AF-R5PNN0-F1
#
_entry.id   AF-R5PNN0-F1
#
_cell.length_a   1.000
_cell.length_b   1.000
_cell.length_c   1.000
_cell.angle_alpha   90.00
_cell.angle_beta   90.00
_cell.angle_gamma   90.00
#
_symmetry.space_group_name_H-M   'P 1'
#
loop_
_entity.id
_entity.type
_entity.pdbx_description
1 polymer ?
#
loop_
_entity_poly.entity_id
_entity_poly.type
_entity_poly.pdbx_seq_one_letter_code
_entity_poly.pdbx_strand_id
1 'polypeptide(L)'
;MIIKRTHLANNSNISYWGILILGIALMFSCQEKEFNTFAPTGSGMLNTGILDILQRGSFETDAFITEWTVPAATTIVLPLDSAYSYNFIVDWGDDSDLSQVVAFNDPNARHTYMNSGIYTVRILGTCEAWRWGRSTHPIECRQFLTKIIQWGNVHAKNFEESFAACIALSSIPAGIPNMENFNNTFYGCESLTTLPSGLFSKCVNTTSFSNTFSHCTSLRSLPQDLFNACTAVTEFNGTFYTTGLVYIPEKLFDNCQNITSFQNTFGNCKNITNIPIGLFDKNENVISFLQTFAFCDNLKTIPLGLFDKCKKATDFMLTFYLCFNLTSETPKTNGIELWERAGLIGYPTTINGLICFYGCTNLTNYNSIPTNWK
;
A
#
# COMPACT_ATOMS: atom_id res chain seq x y z
N MET A 1 -3.54 -37.45 -4.80
CA MET A 1 -4.48 -37.81 -5.88
C MET A 1 -5.21 -36.55 -6.27
N ILE A 2 -5.36 -36.39 -7.59
CA ILE A 2 -5.32 -35.14 -8.36
C ILE A 2 -6.73 -34.56 -8.47
N ILE A 3 -6.95 -33.33 -7.99
CA ILE A 3 -8.15 -32.56 -8.35
C ILE A 3 -7.82 -31.78 -9.61
N LYS A 4 -8.04 -32.42 -10.77
CA LYS A 4 -7.94 -31.76 -12.07
C LYS A 4 -9.09 -30.77 -12.26
N ARG A 5 -8.74 -29.57 -12.69
CA ARG A 5 -9.64 -28.49 -13.09
C ARG A 5 -10.61 -28.98 -14.17
N THR A 6 -11.90 -29.09 -13.86
CA THR A 6 -12.95 -29.22 -14.89
C THR A 6 -13.60 -27.85 -15.10
N HIS A 7 -13.35 -27.31 -16.30
CA HIS A 7 -13.85 -26.06 -16.91
C HIS A 7 -14.95 -25.26 -16.19
N LEU A 8 -14.57 -24.14 -15.57
CA LEU A 8 -15.41 -22.94 -15.49
C LEU A 8 -15.22 -22.15 -16.80
N ALA A 9 -16.04 -22.44 -17.81
CA ALA A 9 -16.05 -21.69 -19.06
C ALA A 9 -17.30 -20.80 -19.15
N ASN A 10 -17.06 -19.50 -19.29
CA ASN A 10 -18.02 -18.47 -19.68
C ASN A 10 -18.81 -18.89 -20.92
N ASN A 11 -20.13 -18.72 -20.90
CA ASN A 11 -20.94 -18.72 -22.11
C ASN A 11 -21.77 -17.43 -22.16
N SER A 12 -21.25 -16.44 -22.87
CA SER A 12 -21.98 -15.28 -23.36
C SER A 12 -22.69 -15.65 -24.65
N ASN A 13 -24.02 -15.79 -24.60
CA ASN A 13 -24.87 -15.62 -25.78
C ASN A 13 -26.27 -15.19 -25.32
N ILE A 14 -26.51 -13.88 -25.45
CA ILE A 14 -27.81 -13.25 -25.29
C ILE A 14 -28.55 -13.42 -26.62
N SER A 15 -29.73 -14.04 -26.60
CA SER A 15 -30.73 -13.81 -27.63
C SER A 15 -32.07 -13.53 -26.97
N TYR A 16 -32.62 -12.37 -27.32
CA TYR A 16 -33.93 -11.84 -26.94
C TYR A 16 -35.05 -12.77 -27.41
N TRP A 17 -36.12 -12.93 -26.60
CA TRP A 17 -37.56 -12.83 -26.95
C TRP A 17 -38.42 -13.24 -25.73
N GLY A 18 -39.46 -12.45 -25.38
CA GLY A 18 -40.73 -13.00 -24.87
C GLY A 18 -41.13 -12.79 -23.40
N ILE A 19 -41.68 -11.61 -23.11
CA ILE A 19 -42.47 -11.10 -21.98
C ILE A 19 -43.63 -11.99 -21.39
N LEU A 20 -43.84 -11.87 -20.05
CA LEU A 20 -45.09 -11.92 -19.21
C LEU A 20 -45.62 -13.20 -18.47
N ILE A 21 -45.55 -13.12 -17.11
CA ILE A 21 -46.56 -13.32 -16.03
C ILE A 21 -47.21 -14.71 -15.72
N LEU A 22 -46.92 -15.16 -14.48
CA LEU A 22 -47.69 -15.91 -13.45
C LEU A 22 -48.73 -16.99 -13.85
N GLY A 23 -48.41 -18.23 -13.49
CA GLY A 23 -49.36 -19.34 -13.28
C GLY A 23 -48.72 -20.46 -12.46
N ILE A 24 -49.15 -20.60 -11.20
CA ILE A 24 -48.65 -21.53 -10.18
C ILE A 24 -49.06 -22.98 -10.48
N ALA A 25 -48.15 -23.90 -10.21
CA ALA A 25 -48.31 -25.34 -9.94
C ALA A 25 -48.90 -26.22 -11.06
N LEU A 26 -48.01 -26.87 -11.82
CA LEU A 26 -48.00 -28.32 -12.13
C LEU A 26 -47.07 -28.56 -13.33
N MET A 27 -45.76 -28.66 -13.10
CA MET A 27 -44.85 -29.52 -13.86
C MET A 27 -43.51 -29.59 -13.09
N PHE A 28 -43.51 -30.36 -11.99
CA PHE A 28 -42.28 -30.98 -11.51
C PHE A 28 -42.02 -32.20 -12.38
N SER A 29 -41.39 -32.00 -13.53
CA SER A 29 -40.61 -33.04 -14.19
C SER A 29 -39.64 -32.39 -15.17
N CYS A 30 -38.36 -32.70 -14.99
CA CYS A 30 -37.23 -32.30 -15.85
C CYS A 30 -36.53 -30.97 -15.48
N GLN A 31 -35.89 -30.93 -14.30
CA GLN A 31 -34.47 -30.55 -14.13
C GLN A 31 -34.02 -30.77 -12.67
N GLU A 32 -33.97 -32.03 -12.24
CA GLU A 32 -32.95 -32.45 -11.26
C GLU A 32 -31.76 -32.94 -12.09
N LYS A 33 -30.82 -32.04 -12.40
CA LYS A 33 -29.46 -32.48 -12.70
C LYS A 33 -28.74 -32.64 -11.37
N GLU A 34 -28.91 -33.84 -10.82
CA GLU A 34 -28.04 -34.52 -9.86
C GLU A 34 -27.07 -33.61 -9.08
N PHE A 35 -27.48 -33.24 -7.86
CA PHE A 35 -26.54 -33.26 -6.75
C PHE A 35 -26.08 -34.71 -6.57
N ASN A 36 -25.07 -35.12 -7.34
CA ASN A 36 -24.41 -36.39 -7.09
C ASN A 36 -23.67 -36.28 -5.76
N THR A 37 -24.28 -36.85 -4.73
CA THR A 37 -23.57 -37.42 -3.59
C THR A 37 -22.56 -38.41 -4.15
N PHE A 38 -21.29 -38.02 -4.21
CA PHE A 38 -20.20 -38.97 -4.45
C PHE A 38 -20.14 -39.94 -3.27
N ALA A 39 -20.76 -41.11 -3.43
CA ALA A 39 -20.38 -42.29 -2.66
C ALA A 39 -19.01 -42.76 -3.16
N PRO A 40 -18.01 -42.99 -2.27
CA PRO A 40 -16.67 -43.28 -2.69
C PRO A 40 -16.56 -44.75 -3.12
N THR A 41 -16.60 -45.00 -4.42
CA THR A 41 -16.12 -46.28 -4.98
C THR A 41 -14.67 -46.11 -5.41
N GLY A 42 -13.75 -46.32 -4.46
CA GLY A 42 -12.31 -46.31 -4.72
C GLY A 42 -11.53 -45.85 -3.49
N SER A 43 -10.86 -46.80 -2.84
CA SER A 43 -9.98 -46.58 -1.69
C SER A 43 -8.79 -45.68 -2.07
N GLY A 44 -8.92 -44.39 -1.75
CA GLY A 44 -7.85 -43.40 -1.73
C GLY A 44 -8.37 -42.19 -1.00
N MET A 45 -7.99 -42.00 0.26
CA MET A 45 -8.42 -40.88 1.09
C MET A 45 -8.25 -39.58 0.31
N LEU A 46 -9.35 -38.88 0.05
CA LEU A 46 -9.34 -37.48 -0.38
C LEU A 46 -8.43 -36.71 0.59
N ASN A 47 -7.58 -35.80 0.09
CA ASN A 47 -6.85 -34.89 0.98
C ASN A 47 -7.89 -33.98 1.65
N THR A 48 -8.31 -34.35 2.86
CA THR A 48 -9.42 -33.75 3.59
C THR A 48 -9.25 -32.24 3.78
N GLY A 49 -8.00 -31.76 3.81
CA GLY A 49 -7.69 -30.33 3.95
C GLY A 49 -8.06 -29.46 2.74
N ILE A 50 -7.81 -29.93 1.50
CA ILE A 50 -8.12 -29.14 0.29
C ILE A 50 -9.64 -28.99 0.13
N LEU A 51 -10.39 -30.09 0.30
CA LEU A 51 -11.85 -30.05 0.19
C LEU A 51 -12.47 -29.18 1.28
N ASP A 52 -11.95 -29.22 2.50
CA ASP A 52 -12.43 -28.36 3.60
C ASP A 52 -12.23 -26.88 3.29
N ILE A 53 -11.09 -26.48 2.73
CA ILE A 53 -10.84 -25.09 2.34
C ILE A 53 -11.76 -24.66 1.19
N LEU A 54 -11.94 -25.51 0.16
CA LEU A 54 -12.84 -25.23 -0.97
C LEU A 54 -14.32 -25.16 -0.57
N GLN A 55 -14.72 -25.79 0.54
CA GLN A 55 -16.08 -25.69 1.08
C GLN A 55 -16.31 -24.39 1.85
N ARG A 56 -15.26 -23.70 2.30
CA ARG A 56 -15.33 -22.52 3.17
C ARG A 56 -15.11 -21.19 2.44
N GLY A 57 -14.72 -21.22 1.17
CA GLY A 57 -14.48 -20.00 0.39
C GLY A 57 -14.37 -20.27 -1.10
N SER A 58 -14.31 -19.18 -1.87
CA SER A 58 -14.23 -19.22 -3.33
C SER A 58 -13.00 -18.46 -3.84
N PHE A 59 -12.39 -18.98 -4.91
CA PHE A 59 -11.31 -18.28 -5.61
C PHE A 59 -11.74 -16.93 -6.20
N GLU A 60 -13.02 -16.75 -6.50
CA GLU A 60 -13.53 -15.51 -7.10
C GLU A 60 -13.55 -14.35 -6.09
N THR A 61 -13.93 -14.62 -4.85
CA THR A 61 -14.19 -13.58 -3.85
C THR A 61 -13.19 -13.54 -2.71
N ASP A 62 -12.70 -14.70 -2.28
CA ASP A 62 -11.95 -14.84 -1.03
C ASP A 62 -10.45 -15.01 -1.28
N ALA A 63 -10.04 -15.35 -2.50
CA ALA A 63 -8.63 -15.55 -2.78
C ALA A 63 -7.84 -14.24 -2.83
N PHE A 64 -6.62 -14.30 -2.31
CA PHE A 64 -5.56 -13.35 -2.63
C PHE A 64 -5.01 -13.68 -4.02
N ILE A 65 -5.12 -12.76 -4.96
CA ILE A 65 -4.80 -12.99 -6.38
C ILE A 65 -3.68 -12.07 -6.82
N THR A 66 -2.65 -12.65 -7.44
CA THR A 66 -1.45 -11.94 -7.91
C THR A 66 -1.08 -12.35 -9.32
N GLU A 67 -0.41 -11.46 -10.04
CA GLU A 67 0.13 -11.72 -11.39
C GLU A 67 1.66 -11.74 -11.33
N TRP A 68 2.23 -12.79 -11.90
CA TRP A 68 3.67 -13.01 -11.92
C TRP A 68 4.18 -13.14 -13.34
N THR A 69 5.23 -12.39 -13.70
CA THR A 69 5.97 -12.60 -14.95
C THR A 69 7.23 -13.41 -14.63
N VAL A 70 7.21 -14.69 -14.99
CA VAL A 70 8.22 -15.67 -14.54
C VAL A 70 9.04 -16.15 -15.74
N PRO A 71 10.39 -16.16 -15.68
CA PRO A 71 11.23 -16.78 -16.70
C PRO A 71 11.08 -18.31 -16.75
N ALA A 72 11.54 -18.92 -17.85
CA ALA A 72 11.55 -20.38 -17.96
C ALA A 72 12.47 -21.01 -16.90
N ALA A 73 12.12 -22.23 -16.47
CA ALA A 73 12.84 -23.00 -15.45
C ALA A 73 13.08 -22.23 -14.13
N THR A 74 12.15 -21.35 -13.74
CA THR A 74 12.28 -20.53 -12.53
C THR A 74 11.35 -21.05 -11.43
N THR A 75 11.88 -21.14 -10.21
CA THR A 75 11.11 -21.50 -9.02
C THR A 75 10.64 -20.25 -8.30
N ILE A 76 9.33 -20.11 -8.13
CA ILE A 76 8.73 -19.12 -7.23
C ILE A 76 8.59 -19.73 -5.85
N VAL A 77 9.00 -18.99 -4.83
CA VAL A 77 8.84 -19.34 -3.42
C VAL A 77 7.99 -18.26 -2.77
N LEU A 78 6.88 -18.67 -2.14
CA LEU A 78 6.02 -17.73 -1.42
C LEU A 78 6.75 -17.19 -0.16
N PRO A 79 6.64 -15.89 0.16
CA PRO A 79 7.37 -15.27 1.26
C PRO A 79 6.68 -15.47 2.61
N LEU A 80 6.66 -16.71 3.10
CA LEU A 80 5.99 -17.06 4.36
C LEU A 80 6.92 -16.87 5.56
N ASP A 81 6.46 -16.17 6.59
CA ASP A 81 7.20 -15.90 7.84
C ASP A 81 6.86 -16.95 8.93
N SER A 82 7.89 -17.47 9.61
CA SER A 82 7.77 -18.49 10.66
C SER A 82 6.98 -18.06 11.91
N ALA A 83 6.75 -16.76 12.11
CA ALA A 83 5.98 -16.23 13.24
C ALA A 83 4.45 -16.32 13.05
N TYR A 84 3.99 -16.82 11.90
CA TYR A 84 2.58 -16.81 11.51
C TYR A 84 2.08 -18.20 11.11
N SER A 85 0.75 -18.34 11.04
CA SER A 85 0.08 -19.60 10.73
C SER A 85 -0.38 -19.64 9.28
N TYR A 86 -0.36 -20.84 8.70
CA TYR A 86 -0.73 -21.08 7.32
C TYR A 86 -1.59 -22.32 7.21
N ASN A 87 -2.68 -22.21 6.45
CA ASN A 87 -3.47 -23.35 5.99
C ASN A 87 -4.26 -22.87 4.76
N PHE A 88 -3.62 -22.90 3.60
CA PHE A 88 -4.16 -22.38 2.36
C PHE A 88 -3.87 -23.33 1.20
N ILE A 89 -4.66 -23.17 0.13
CA ILE A 89 -4.42 -23.79 -1.16
C ILE A 89 -3.91 -22.75 -2.15
N VAL A 90 -3.06 -23.18 -3.06
CA VAL A 90 -2.47 -22.36 -4.12
C VAL A 90 -2.84 -22.95 -5.47
N ASP A 91 -3.47 -22.15 -6.30
CA ASP A 91 -3.53 -22.33 -7.75
C ASP A 91 -2.37 -21.52 -8.35
N TRP A 92 -1.39 -22.19 -8.94
CA TRP A 92 -0.21 -21.56 -9.54
C TRP A 92 -0.48 -20.99 -10.94
N GLY A 93 -1.65 -21.25 -11.52
CA GLY A 93 -2.07 -20.61 -12.77
C GLY A 93 -1.39 -21.15 -14.04
N ASP A 94 -0.71 -22.31 -13.97
CA ASP A 94 -0.08 -23.02 -15.09
C ASP A 94 -0.72 -24.38 -15.40
N ASP A 95 -1.96 -24.57 -14.96
CA ASP A 95 -2.74 -25.83 -15.05
C ASP A 95 -2.15 -27.02 -14.27
N SER A 96 -1.17 -26.78 -13.39
CA SER A 96 -0.77 -27.74 -12.37
C SER A 96 -1.88 -27.97 -11.32
N ASP A 97 -1.75 -29.06 -10.56
CA ASP A 97 -2.69 -29.37 -9.49
C ASP A 97 -2.56 -28.36 -8.33
N LEU A 98 -3.66 -28.17 -7.59
CA LEU A 98 -3.66 -27.33 -6.39
C LEU A 98 -2.66 -27.85 -5.34
N SER A 99 -1.83 -26.96 -4.84
CA SER A 99 -0.92 -27.22 -3.71
C SER A 99 -1.54 -26.80 -2.39
N GLN A 100 -1.47 -27.62 -1.35
CA GLN A 100 -1.84 -27.21 0.01
C GLN A 100 -0.59 -26.86 0.81
N VAL A 101 -0.62 -25.71 1.48
CA VAL A 101 0.43 -25.18 2.35
C VAL A 101 -0.09 -25.09 3.77
N VAL A 102 0.53 -25.82 4.70
CA VAL A 102 0.10 -25.87 6.12
C VAL A 102 1.14 -25.30 7.10
N ALA A 103 2.28 -24.83 6.60
CA ALA A 103 3.34 -24.23 7.41
C ALA A 103 4.23 -23.29 6.58
N PHE A 104 5.00 -22.43 7.24
CA PHE A 104 5.88 -21.45 6.57
C PHE A 104 6.99 -22.11 5.71
N ASN A 105 7.44 -23.30 6.10
CA ASN A 105 8.51 -24.06 5.45
C ASN A 105 7.98 -25.27 4.65
N ASP A 106 6.67 -25.32 4.41
CA ASP A 106 6.05 -26.38 3.63
C ASP A 106 6.66 -26.39 2.21
N PRO A 107 7.16 -27.54 1.70
CA PRO A 107 7.71 -27.63 0.36
C PRO A 107 6.70 -27.21 -0.73
N ASN A 108 5.40 -27.33 -0.47
CA ASN A 108 4.33 -26.92 -1.39
C ASN A 108 4.19 -25.40 -1.54
N ALA A 109 4.90 -24.59 -0.75
CA ALA A 109 5.01 -23.14 -0.94
C ALA A 109 6.02 -22.76 -2.05
N ARG A 110 6.51 -23.75 -2.81
CA ARG A 110 7.48 -23.61 -3.89
C ARG A 110 6.92 -24.23 -5.17
N HIS A 111 7.09 -23.56 -6.30
CA HIS A 111 6.64 -24.07 -7.60
C HIS A 111 7.58 -23.68 -8.73
N THR A 112 7.92 -24.63 -9.59
CA THR A 112 8.82 -24.41 -10.73
C THR A 112 8.03 -24.29 -12.01
N TYR A 113 8.08 -23.11 -12.62
CA TYR A 113 7.51 -22.88 -13.95
C TYR A 113 8.51 -23.30 -15.02
N MET A 114 8.16 -24.32 -15.81
CA MET A 114 9.05 -24.82 -16.87
C MET A 114 9.15 -23.85 -18.05
N ASN A 115 8.09 -23.09 -18.32
CA ASN A 115 8.02 -22.13 -19.42
C ASN A 115 8.02 -20.71 -18.89
N SER A 116 8.58 -19.78 -19.65
CA SER A 116 8.41 -18.35 -19.36
C SER A 116 6.96 -17.95 -19.62
N GLY A 117 6.38 -17.11 -18.76
CA GLY A 117 5.00 -16.69 -18.95
C GLY A 117 4.52 -15.68 -17.93
N ILE A 118 3.27 -15.28 -18.13
CA ILE A 118 2.49 -14.50 -17.15
C ILE A 118 1.52 -15.47 -16.49
N TYR A 119 1.60 -15.58 -15.17
CA TYR A 119 0.81 -16.54 -14.39
C TYR A 119 -0.04 -15.82 -13.36
N THR A 120 -1.29 -16.24 -13.22
CA THR A 120 -2.20 -15.74 -12.17
C THR A 120 -2.18 -16.72 -11.00
N VAL A 121 -1.52 -16.35 -9.92
CA VAL A 121 -1.45 -17.15 -8.70
C VAL A 121 -2.62 -16.76 -7.79
N ARG A 122 -3.39 -17.75 -7.33
CA ARG A 122 -4.52 -17.55 -6.42
C ARG A 122 -4.30 -18.34 -5.12
N ILE A 123 -4.45 -17.66 -3.99
CA ILE A 123 -4.30 -18.25 -2.66
C ILE A 123 -5.63 -18.17 -1.93
N LEU A 124 -6.18 -19.32 -1.53
CA LEU A 124 -7.44 -19.42 -0.80
C LEU A 124 -7.23 -20.13 0.55
N GLY A 125 -7.79 -19.59 1.63
CA GLY A 125 -7.59 -20.09 2.99
C GLY A 125 -6.74 -19.14 3.83
N THR A 126 -6.17 -19.62 4.92
CA THR A 126 -5.45 -18.79 5.89
C THR A 126 -3.99 -18.59 5.47
N CYS A 127 -3.64 -17.35 5.10
CA CYS A 127 -2.28 -16.88 4.86
C CYS A 127 -2.06 -15.63 5.72
N GLU A 128 -1.64 -15.82 6.97
CA GLU A 128 -1.62 -14.74 7.96
C GLU A 128 -0.54 -13.67 7.70
N ALA A 129 0.52 -14.00 6.97
CA ALA A 129 1.55 -13.05 6.58
C ALA A 129 2.10 -13.36 5.18
N TRP A 130 2.60 -12.31 4.56
CA TRP A 130 3.31 -12.35 3.30
C TRP A 130 4.47 -11.37 3.47
N ARG A 131 5.70 -11.81 3.73
CA ARG A 131 6.79 -10.90 4.15
C ARG A 131 8.12 -11.30 3.55
N TRP A 132 8.68 -10.43 2.72
CA TRP A 132 9.98 -10.68 2.10
C TRP A 132 11.18 -10.29 2.98
N GLY A 133 10.99 -9.43 3.97
CA GLY A 133 12.07 -8.70 4.65
C GLY A 133 12.97 -9.49 5.60
N ARG A 134 12.80 -10.82 5.71
CA ARG A 134 13.76 -11.67 6.44
C ARG A 134 14.80 -12.25 5.47
N SER A 135 16.05 -12.34 5.93
CA SER A 135 17.23 -12.79 5.16
C SER A 135 17.19 -14.26 4.69
N THR A 136 16.08 -14.97 4.94
CA THR A 136 15.92 -16.40 4.66
C THR A 136 15.15 -16.70 3.37
N HIS A 137 14.53 -15.70 2.75
CA HIS A 137 13.71 -15.89 1.54
C HIS A 137 14.51 -15.62 0.26
N PRO A 138 14.22 -16.35 -0.84
CA PRO A 138 14.72 -16.02 -2.18
C PRO A 138 14.21 -14.64 -2.62
N ILE A 139 14.94 -13.57 -2.29
CA ILE A 139 14.56 -12.19 -2.60
C ILE A 139 14.46 -11.94 -4.10
N GLU A 140 15.10 -12.79 -4.92
CA GLU A 140 15.00 -12.78 -6.37
C GLU A 140 13.57 -13.00 -6.88
N CYS A 141 12.67 -13.61 -6.08
CA CYS A 141 11.28 -13.79 -6.49
C CYS A 141 10.50 -12.47 -6.54
N ARG A 142 10.90 -11.45 -5.77
CA ARG A 142 10.22 -10.13 -5.70
C ARG A 142 10.11 -9.46 -7.07
N GLN A 143 11.11 -9.66 -7.92
CA GLN A 143 11.18 -9.04 -9.24
C GLN A 143 10.14 -9.62 -10.22
N PHE A 144 9.55 -10.77 -9.89
CA PHE A 144 8.58 -11.45 -10.76
C PHE A 144 7.14 -11.10 -10.41
N LEU A 145 6.85 -10.56 -9.21
CA LEU A 145 5.52 -10.10 -8.84
C LEU A 145 5.21 -8.77 -9.54
N THR A 146 4.26 -8.80 -10.47
CA THR A 146 3.97 -7.66 -11.36
C THR A 146 2.67 -6.94 -11.03
N LYS A 147 1.66 -7.65 -10.48
CA LYS A 147 0.40 -7.04 -10.02
C LYS A 147 -0.14 -7.75 -8.78
N ILE A 148 -0.80 -6.99 -7.93
CA ILE A 148 -1.81 -7.52 -7.01
C ILE A 148 -3.17 -7.25 -7.67
N ILE A 149 -3.95 -8.32 -7.88
CA ILE A 149 -5.25 -8.26 -8.55
C ILE A 149 -6.36 -8.17 -7.51
N GLN A 150 -6.24 -8.91 -6.40
CA GLN A 150 -7.26 -8.96 -5.36
C GLN A 150 -6.63 -9.26 -4.00
N TRP A 151 -7.08 -8.56 -2.94
CA TRP A 151 -6.61 -8.79 -1.57
C TRP A 151 -7.18 -10.05 -0.93
N GLY A 152 -8.43 -10.41 -1.27
CA GLY A 152 -9.12 -11.58 -0.72
C GLY A 152 -9.43 -11.47 0.77
N ASN A 153 -9.88 -12.59 1.34
CA ASN A 153 -10.11 -12.80 2.76
C ASN A 153 -9.23 -13.95 3.27
N VAL A 154 -7.91 -13.76 3.18
CA VAL A 154 -6.93 -14.78 3.57
C VAL A 154 -6.55 -14.74 5.05
N HIS A 155 -7.33 -14.07 5.88
CA HIS A 155 -7.05 -13.84 7.31
C HIS A 155 -5.66 -13.23 7.57
N ALA A 156 -5.21 -12.35 6.67
CA ALA A 156 -3.94 -11.63 6.84
C ALA A 156 -3.94 -10.85 8.16
N LYS A 157 -2.82 -10.92 8.87
CA LYS A 157 -2.57 -10.24 10.15
C LYS A 157 -1.46 -9.21 10.06
N ASN A 158 -0.59 -9.31 9.05
CA ASN A 158 0.54 -8.41 8.90
C ASN A 158 0.83 -8.11 7.42
N PHE A 159 0.95 -6.81 7.08
CA PHE A 159 1.44 -6.34 5.79
C PHE A 159 2.79 -5.58 5.82
N GLU A 160 3.47 -5.55 6.96
CA GLU A 160 4.81 -5.01 7.11
C GLU A 160 5.76 -5.69 6.11
N GLU A 161 6.44 -4.88 5.29
CA GLU A 161 7.43 -5.34 4.28
C GLU A 161 6.88 -6.34 3.25
N SER A 162 5.56 -6.47 3.11
CA SER A 162 4.97 -7.53 2.29
C SER A 162 5.31 -7.48 0.81
N PHE A 163 5.40 -6.29 0.26
CA PHE A 163 5.73 -6.07 -1.15
C PHE A 163 6.98 -5.20 -1.29
N ALA A 164 7.79 -5.11 -0.23
CA ALA A 164 9.03 -4.34 -0.23
C ALA A 164 9.99 -4.86 -1.32
N ALA A 165 10.50 -3.95 -2.13
CA ALA A 165 11.37 -4.16 -3.29
C ALA A 165 10.78 -5.09 -4.36
N CYS A 166 9.46 -5.19 -4.48
CA CYS A 166 8.82 -5.75 -5.66
C CYS A 166 8.92 -4.74 -6.81
N ILE A 167 10.12 -4.61 -7.38
CA ILE A 167 10.47 -3.54 -8.35
C ILE A 167 9.60 -3.56 -9.61
N ALA A 168 9.04 -4.71 -9.97
CA ALA A 168 8.15 -4.88 -11.12
C ALA A 168 6.66 -4.70 -10.79
N LEU A 169 6.29 -4.51 -9.52
CA LEU A 169 4.91 -4.33 -9.10
C LEU A 169 4.38 -2.99 -9.62
N SER A 170 3.49 -3.08 -10.60
CA SER A 170 2.98 -1.93 -11.38
C SER A 170 1.54 -1.55 -11.06
N SER A 171 0.77 -2.47 -10.46
CA SER A 171 -0.64 -2.28 -10.16
C SER A 171 -1.04 -2.98 -8.86
N ILE A 172 -1.87 -2.32 -8.07
CA ILE A 172 -2.49 -2.83 -6.84
C ILE A 172 -3.99 -2.46 -6.81
N PRO A 173 -4.86 -3.24 -6.16
CA PRO A 173 -6.29 -2.98 -6.10
C PRO A 173 -6.66 -2.12 -4.88
N ALA A 174 -7.82 -1.48 -4.94
CA ALA A 174 -8.37 -0.72 -3.81
C ALA A 174 -8.71 -1.62 -2.60
N GLY A 175 -8.98 -1.01 -1.44
CA GLY A 175 -9.59 -1.68 -0.30
C GLY A 175 -8.71 -2.74 0.36
N ILE A 176 -7.42 -2.42 0.55
CA ILE A 176 -6.47 -3.26 1.31
C ILE A 176 -7.04 -3.58 2.70
N PRO A 177 -6.87 -4.81 3.22
CA PRO A 177 -7.34 -5.18 4.54
C PRO A 177 -6.80 -4.25 5.64
N ASN A 178 -7.63 -3.96 6.64
CA ASN A 178 -7.28 -3.09 7.76
C ASN A 178 -6.15 -3.71 8.58
N MET A 179 -5.02 -3.01 8.70
CA MET A 179 -3.86 -3.40 9.51
C MET A 179 -3.52 -2.29 10.51
N GLU A 180 -2.89 -2.65 11.62
CA GLU A 180 -2.37 -1.65 12.57
C GLU A 180 -1.21 -0.85 11.97
N ASN A 181 -0.36 -1.48 11.14
CA ASN A 181 0.77 -0.83 10.50
C ASN A 181 0.94 -1.29 9.03
N PHE A 182 1.38 -0.37 8.17
CA PHE A 182 1.77 -0.63 6.78
C PHE A 182 3.25 -0.31 6.53
N ASN A 183 4.08 -0.54 7.55
CA ASN A 183 5.46 -0.11 7.50
C ASN A 183 6.20 -0.85 6.38
N ASN A 184 6.85 -0.08 5.50
CA ASN A 184 7.58 -0.58 4.34
C ASN A 184 6.76 -1.46 3.37
N THR A 185 5.43 -1.51 3.45
CA THR A 185 4.61 -2.48 2.68
C THR A 185 4.90 -2.45 1.18
N PHE A 186 5.04 -1.26 0.59
CA PHE A 186 5.38 -1.07 -0.84
C PHE A 186 6.72 -0.35 -1.03
N TYR A 187 7.60 -0.38 -0.03
CA TYR A 187 8.92 0.24 -0.11
C TYR A 187 9.65 -0.21 -1.39
N GLY A 188 10.17 0.70 -2.20
CA GLY A 188 10.94 0.36 -3.40
C GLY A 188 10.14 -0.37 -4.51
N CYS A 189 8.82 -0.21 -4.57
CA CYS A 189 8.03 -0.64 -5.73
C CYS A 189 8.23 0.35 -6.89
N GLU A 190 9.38 0.29 -7.54
CA GLU A 190 9.83 1.29 -8.52
C GLU A 190 8.94 1.39 -9.76
N SER A 191 8.19 0.34 -10.12
CA SER A 191 7.25 0.34 -11.26
C SER A 191 5.85 0.87 -10.94
N LEU A 192 5.55 1.19 -9.68
CA LEU A 192 4.22 1.67 -9.28
C LEU A 192 4.05 3.14 -9.72
N THR A 193 3.14 3.40 -10.66
CA THR A 193 2.97 4.74 -11.27
C THR A 193 1.83 5.55 -10.66
N THR A 194 0.78 4.86 -10.20
CA THR A 194 -0.42 5.44 -9.57
C THR A 194 -0.94 4.50 -8.47
N LEU A 195 -1.69 5.05 -7.51
CA LEU A 195 -2.43 4.27 -6.53
C LEU A 195 -3.93 4.28 -6.85
N PRO A 196 -4.68 3.21 -6.57
CA PRO A 196 -6.13 3.22 -6.72
C PRO A 196 -6.80 4.11 -5.67
N SER A 197 -7.87 4.82 -6.05
CA SER A 197 -8.78 5.46 -5.08
C SER A 197 -9.32 4.41 -4.12
N GLY A 198 -9.51 4.81 -2.86
CA GLY A 198 -9.97 3.91 -1.80
C GLY A 198 -8.98 2.81 -1.41
N LEU A 199 -7.68 2.91 -1.75
CA LEU A 199 -6.64 1.95 -1.33
C LEU A 199 -6.75 1.61 0.15
N PHE A 200 -6.76 2.62 1.03
CA PHE A 200 -6.85 2.47 2.48
C PHE A 200 -8.26 2.71 3.03
N SER A 201 -9.31 2.54 2.24
CA SER A 201 -10.72 2.82 2.64
C SER A 201 -11.23 2.01 3.83
N LYS A 202 -10.56 0.90 4.19
CA LYS A 202 -10.91 0.04 5.34
C LYS A 202 -10.01 0.25 6.56
N CYS A 203 -8.97 1.09 6.45
CA CYS A 203 -7.83 1.13 7.36
C CYS A 203 -8.03 2.07 8.55
N VAL A 204 -9.14 1.90 9.28
CA VAL A 204 -9.55 2.78 10.39
C VAL A 204 -8.68 2.63 11.65
N ASN A 205 -7.97 1.51 11.80
CA ASN A 205 -7.14 1.21 12.96
C ASN A 205 -5.64 1.41 12.69
N THR A 206 -5.26 1.86 11.50
CA THR A 206 -3.86 2.04 11.15
C THR A 206 -3.25 3.20 11.92
N THR A 207 -2.12 2.95 12.58
CA THR A 207 -1.37 3.95 13.36
C THR A 207 -0.14 4.47 12.63
N SER A 208 0.45 3.69 11.71
CA SER A 208 1.68 4.08 10.99
C SER A 208 1.69 3.65 9.51
N PHE A 209 2.17 4.59 8.68
CA PHE A 209 2.49 4.42 7.25
C PHE A 209 3.99 4.61 6.99
N SER A 210 4.83 4.27 7.98
CA SER A 210 6.26 4.56 7.90
C SER A 210 6.89 3.89 6.68
N ASN A 211 7.49 4.70 5.81
CA ASN A 211 8.13 4.30 4.55
C ASN A 211 7.25 3.49 3.57
N THR A 212 5.92 3.47 3.72
CA THR A 212 5.03 2.59 2.94
C THR A 212 5.25 2.69 1.42
N PHE A 213 5.45 3.89 0.86
CA PHE A 213 5.74 4.11 -0.56
C PHE A 213 7.11 4.76 -0.79
N SER A 214 8.00 4.70 0.19
CA SER A 214 9.35 5.23 0.06
C SER A 214 10.06 4.52 -1.11
N HIS A 215 10.84 5.26 -1.90
CA HIS A 215 11.50 4.78 -3.12
C HIS A 215 10.58 4.23 -4.22
N CYS A 216 9.28 4.54 -4.22
CA CYS A 216 8.41 4.35 -5.39
C CYS A 216 8.69 5.46 -6.43
N THR A 217 9.83 5.37 -7.11
CA THR A 217 10.39 6.44 -7.96
C THR A 217 9.54 6.77 -9.19
N SER A 218 8.71 5.84 -9.66
CA SER A 218 7.77 6.09 -10.77
C SER A 218 6.40 6.63 -10.32
N LEU A 219 6.12 6.69 -9.01
CA LEU A 219 4.82 7.14 -8.51
C LEU A 219 4.64 8.63 -8.74
N ARG A 220 3.75 9.02 -9.67
CA ARG A 220 3.61 10.43 -10.12
C ARG A 220 2.49 11.20 -9.43
N SER A 221 1.44 10.52 -8.99
CA SER A 221 0.23 11.13 -8.43
C SER A 221 -0.40 10.27 -7.34
N LEU A 222 -1.09 10.92 -6.41
CA LEU A 222 -1.83 10.30 -5.32
C LEU A 222 -3.34 10.56 -5.47
N PRO A 223 -4.20 9.58 -5.16
CA PRO A 223 -5.63 9.82 -4.98
C PRO A 223 -5.89 10.85 -3.88
N GLN A 224 -6.86 11.74 -4.07
CA GLN A 224 -7.22 12.74 -3.07
C GLN A 224 -7.79 12.11 -1.79
N ASP A 225 -8.38 10.93 -1.89
CA ASP A 225 -9.04 10.19 -0.81
C ASP A 225 -8.12 9.17 -0.11
N LEU A 226 -6.82 9.15 -0.44
CA LEU A 226 -5.89 8.07 -0.07
C LEU A 226 -5.95 7.70 1.42
N PHE A 227 -6.02 8.68 2.31
CA PHE A 227 -6.02 8.47 3.77
C PHE A 227 -7.33 8.85 4.46
N ASN A 228 -8.44 9.01 3.72
CA ASN A 228 -9.70 9.52 4.30
C ASN A 228 -10.26 8.68 5.46
N ALA A 229 -10.02 7.36 5.47
CA ALA A 229 -10.47 6.46 6.53
C ALA A 229 -9.45 6.31 7.68
N CYS A 230 -8.23 6.84 7.54
CA CYS A 230 -7.09 6.53 8.41
C CYS A 230 -7.02 7.45 9.64
N THR A 231 -8.09 7.47 10.45
CA THR A 231 -8.25 8.42 11.56
C THR A 231 -7.34 8.14 12.77
N ALA A 232 -6.80 6.93 12.89
CA ALA A 232 -5.94 6.52 14.00
C ALA A 232 -4.44 6.81 13.77
N VAL A 233 -4.06 7.34 12.61
CA VAL A 233 -2.64 7.53 12.24
C VAL A 233 -1.98 8.58 13.12
N THR A 234 -0.79 8.24 13.62
CA THR A 234 0.05 9.15 14.42
C THR A 234 1.26 9.67 13.66
N GLU A 235 1.65 9.05 12.54
CA GLU A 235 2.82 9.45 11.76
C GLU A 235 2.77 9.04 10.29
N PHE A 236 3.44 9.84 9.45
CA PHE A 236 3.69 9.57 8.02
C PHE A 236 5.19 9.54 7.70
N ASN A 237 6.00 9.03 8.63
CA ASN A 237 7.46 9.15 8.52
C ASN A 237 7.98 8.47 7.24
N GLY A 238 8.59 9.26 6.36
CA GLY A 238 9.15 8.77 5.10
C GLY A 238 8.13 8.15 4.13
N THR A 239 6.81 8.29 4.34
CA THR A 239 5.79 7.57 3.56
C THR A 239 5.96 7.74 2.05
N PHE A 240 6.34 8.93 1.58
CA PHE A 240 6.59 9.22 0.16
C PHE A 240 8.03 9.65 -0.12
N TYR A 241 8.99 9.29 0.75
CA TYR A 241 10.39 9.66 0.58
C TYR A 241 10.96 9.12 -0.76
N THR A 242 11.68 9.96 -1.51
CA THR A 242 12.28 9.59 -2.81
C THR A 242 11.25 9.05 -3.82
N THR A 243 10.07 9.67 -3.92
CA THR A 243 9.05 9.33 -4.92
C THR A 243 9.09 10.25 -6.14
N GLY A 244 8.43 9.81 -7.21
CA GLY A 244 8.31 10.56 -8.46
C GLY A 244 7.24 11.67 -8.46
N LEU A 245 6.66 12.00 -7.31
CA LEU A 245 5.45 12.83 -7.19
C LEU A 245 5.62 14.21 -7.81
N VAL A 246 4.62 14.63 -8.58
CA VAL A 246 4.60 15.94 -9.26
C VAL A 246 3.78 16.98 -8.49
N TYR A 247 2.74 16.54 -7.78
CA TYR A 247 1.91 17.38 -6.92
C TYR A 247 1.44 16.60 -5.69
N ILE A 248 1.03 17.33 -4.65
CA ILE A 248 0.44 16.79 -3.42
C ILE A 248 -1.06 17.14 -3.44
N PRO A 249 -1.99 16.19 -3.19
CA PRO A 249 -3.40 16.52 -3.03
C PRO A 249 -3.64 17.45 -1.82
N GLU A 250 -4.43 18.51 -2.00
CA GLU A 250 -4.66 19.54 -0.97
C GLU A 250 -5.18 18.98 0.36
N LYS A 251 -6.05 17.97 0.31
CA LYS A 251 -6.74 17.39 1.47
C LYS A 251 -6.15 16.07 1.95
N LEU A 252 -4.91 15.76 1.54
CA LEU A 252 -4.32 14.44 1.75
C LEU A 252 -4.32 13.99 3.22
N PHE A 253 -4.20 14.92 4.17
CA PHE A 253 -4.09 14.65 5.61
C PHE A 253 -5.27 15.17 6.45
N ASP A 254 -6.36 15.64 5.83
CA ASP A 254 -7.46 16.33 6.52
C ASP A 254 -8.13 15.49 7.64
N ASN A 255 -8.18 14.17 7.43
CA ASN A 255 -8.84 13.23 8.35
C ASN A 255 -7.88 12.60 9.38
N CYS A 256 -6.60 12.94 9.32
CA CYS A 256 -5.54 12.34 10.15
C CYS A 256 -5.14 13.30 11.29
N GLN A 257 -6.05 13.52 12.24
CA GLN A 257 -5.88 14.59 13.25
C GLN A 257 -4.93 14.22 14.41
N ASN A 258 -4.58 12.94 14.55
CA ASN A 258 -3.71 12.43 15.61
C ASN A 258 -2.21 12.46 15.24
N ILE A 259 -1.85 12.99 14.07
CA ILE A 259 -0.46 13.03 13.61
C ILE A 259 0.39 13.89 14.54
N THR A 260 1.54 13.36 14.96
CA THR A 260 2.59 14.08 15.70
C THR A 260 3.84 14.31 14.87
N SER A 261 4.04 13.60 13.75
CA SER A 261 5.25 13.69 12.93
C SER A 261 4.98 13.55 11.42
N PHE A 262 5.59 14.44 10.64
CA PHE A 262 5.72 14.36 9.18
C PHE A 262 7.18 14.15 8.73
N GLN A 263 8.01 13.57 9.60
CA GLN A 263 9.44 13.42 9.32
C GLN A 263 9.69 12.76 7.96
N ASN A 264 10.51 13.37 7.09
CA ASN A 264 10.87 12.85 5.77
C ASN A 264 9.69 12.55 4.81
N THR A 265 8.43 12.92 5.13
CA THR A 265 7.23 12.47 4.39
C THR A 265 7.36 12.66 2.88
N PHE A 266 7.85 13.83 2.45
CA PHE A 266 8.11 14.18 1.04
C PHE A 266 9.59 14.47 0.78
N GLY A 267 10.50 14.01 1.66
CA GLY A 267 11.93 14.20 1.46
C GLY A 267 12.39 13.59 0.13
N ASN A 268 13.29 14.28 -0.57
CA ASN A 268 13.84 13.89 -1.86
C ASN A 268 12.79 13.69 -2.98
N CYS A 269 11.59 14.28 -2.84
CA CYS A 269 10.58 14.31 -3.90
C CYS A 269 10.90 15.40 -4.92
N LYS A 270 11.89 15.14 -5.77
CA LYS A 270 12.48 16.15 -6.67
C LYS A 270 11.53 16.70 -7.74
N ASN A 271 10.36 16.12 -7.98
CA ASN A 271 9.44 16.58 -9.03
C ASN A 271 8.29 17.46 -8.49
N ILE A 272 8.17 17.64 -7.17
CA ILE A 272 7.17 18.53 -6.57
C ILE A 272 7.58 19.97 -6.80
N THR A 273 6.66 20.78 -7.34
CA THR A 273 6.92 22.19 -7.68
C THR A 273 6.24 23.18 -6.73
N ASN A 274 5.16 22.77 -6.08
CA ASN A 274 4.39 23.59 -5.13
C ASN A 274 3.84 22.72 -3.98
N ILE A 275 3.71 23.33 -2.80
CA ILE A 275 2.98 22.76 -1.66
C ILE A 275 1.57 23.35 -1.67
N PRO A 276 0.50 22.54 -1.53
CA PRO A 276 -0.86 23.04 -1.40
C PRO A 276 -1.03 23.98 -0.20
N ILE A 277 -1.83 25.03 -0.37
CA ILE A 277 -2.25 25.89 0.73
C ILE A 277 -3.08 25.03 1.70
N GLY A 278 -2.85 25.19 3.00
CA GLY A 278 -3.62 24.49 4.04
C GLY A 278 -3.32 23.00 4.18
N LEU A 279 -2.26 22.46 3.55
CA LEU A 279 -1.92 21.03 3.58
C LEU A 279 -1.90 20.42 4.99
N PHE A 280 -1.55 21.21 6.01
CA PHE A 280 -1.46 20.78 7.41
C PHE A 280 -2.52 21.41 8.35
N ASP A 281 -3.55 22.06 7.80
CA ASP A 281 -4.51 22.84 8.60
C ASP A 281 -5.34 21.99 9.58
N LYS A 282 -5.43 20.68 9.35
CA LYS A 282 -6.14 19.73 10.22
C LYS A 282 -5.23 18.94 11.16
N ASN A 283 -3.92 19.19 11.13
CA ASN A 283 -2.93 18.45 11.90
C ASN A 283 -2.34 19.32 13.02
N GLU A 284 -3.20 19.80 13.93
CA GLU A 284 -2.84 20.72 15.02
C GLU A 284 -1.92 20.09 16.09
N ASN A 285 -1.79 18.77 16.10
CA ASN A 285 -1.00 18.00 17.07
C ASN A 285 0.45 17.73 16.62
N VAL A 286 0.84 18.20 15.44
CA VAL A 286 2.18 17.95 14.88
C VAL A 286 3.25 18.61 15.75
N ILE A 287 4.29 17.83 16.04
CA ILE A 287 5.47 18.22 16.80
C ILE A 287 6.70 18.37 15.88
N SER A 288 6.87 17.48 14.89
CA SER A 288 8.05 17.48 14.01
C SER A 288 7.71 17.51 12.52
N PHE A 289 8.39 18.41 11.82
CA PHE A 289 8.50 18.54 10.36
C PHE A 289 9.92 18.22 9.87
N LEU A 290 10.69 17.46 10.67
CA LEU A 290 12.07 17.10 10.36
C LEU A 290 12.21 16.58 8.93
N GLN A 291 12.97 17.28 8.09
CA GLN A 291 13.22 16.90 6.69
C GLN A 291 11.96 16.69 5.82
N THR A 292 10.77 17.19 6.20
CA THR A 292 9.52 16.89 5.48
C THR A 292 9.60 17.19 3.98
N PHE A 293 10.29 18.26 3.57
CA PHE A 293 10.51 18.64 2.17
C PHE A 293 12.00 18.75 1.81
N ALA A 294 12.90 18.14 2.58
CA ALA A 294 14.34 18.19 2.28
C ALA A 294 14.63 17.67 0.87
N PHE A 295 15.59 18.25 0.16
CA PHE A 295 16.02 17.88 -1.19
C PHE A 295 14.89 17.92 -2.25
N CYS A 296 13.83 18.70 -2.04
CA CYS A 296 12.82 18.98 -3.06
C CYS A 296 13.33 20.04 -4.04
N ASP A 297 14.32 19.68 -4.85
CA ASP A 297 15.11 20.62 -5.67
C ASP A 297 14.26 21.49 -6.62
N ASN A 298 13.10 21.01 -7.09
CA ASN A 298 12.22 21.77 -7.99
C ASN A 298 11.10 22.56 -7.28
N LEU A 299 11.05 22.53 -5.95
CA LEU A 299 10.06 23.31 -5.19
C LEU A 299 10.34 24.81 -5.35
N LYS A 300 9.35 25.57 -5.83
CA LYS A 300 9.53 27.00 -6.17
C LYS A 300 9.03 27.96 -5.09
N THR A 301 7.96 27.58 -4.40
CA THR A 301 7.26 28.44 -3.44
C THR A 301 6.81 27.66 -2.23
N ILE A 302 6.83 28.30 -1.06
CA ILE A 302 6.21 27.81 0.17
C ILE A 302 4.98 28.67 0.47
N PRO A 303 3.80 28.08 0.74
CA PRO A 303 2.65 28.85 1.23
C PRO A 303 3.00 29.58 2.53
N LEU A 304 2.70 30.89 2.60
CA LEU A 304 3.02 31.72 3.77
C LEU A 304 2.45 31.12 5.07
N GLY A 305 1.19 30.71 5.05
CA GLY A 305 0.48 30.14 6.20
C GLY A 305 0.62 28.62 6.34
N LEU A 306 1.62 27.97 5.73
CA LEU A 306 1.74 26.50 5.71
C LEU A 306 1.68 25.85 7.11
N PHE A 307 2.11 26.58 8.15
CA PHE A 307 2.18 26.09 9.53
C PHE A 307 1.28 26.87 10.51
N ASP A 308 0.20 27.51 10.03
CA ASP A 308 -0.68 28.36 10.86
C ASP A 308 -1.44 27.61 11.95
N LYS A 309 -1.81 26.37 11.66
CA LYS A 309 -2.54 25.49 12.59
C LYS A 309 -1.61 24.59 13.41
N CYS A 310 -0.36 24.41 12.98
CA CYS A 310 0.63 23.55 13.63
C CYS A 310 1.42 24.28 14.72
N LYS A 311 0.74 24.97 15.64
CA LYS A 311 1.38 25.81 16.67
C LYS A 311 2.20 25.02 17.70
N LYS A 312 1.98 23.71 17.83
CA LYS A 312 2.72 22.82 18.74
C LYS A 312 4.07 22.36 18.18
N ALA A 313 4.37 22.63 16.91
CA ALA A 313 5.58 22.16 16.25
C ALA A 313 6.84 22.76 16.90
N THR A 314 7.75 21.89 17.33
CA THR A 314 9.04 22.26 17.92
C THR A 314 10.21 21.98 16.99
N ASP A 315 10.04 21.12 16.00
CA ASP A 315 11.15 20.62 15.19
C ASP A 315 10.92 20.88 13.71
N PHE A 316 11.67 21.83 13.17
CA PHE A 316 11.74 22.21 11.76
C PHE A 316 13.12 21.92 11.17
N MET A 317 13.98 21.18 11.88
CA MET A 317 15.32 20.86 11.42
C MET A 317 15.26 20.28 10.00
N LEU A 318 16.11 20.81 9.12
CA LEU A 318 16.22 20.37 7.72
C LEU A 318 14.92 20.42 6.88
N THR A 319 13.82 21.05 7.33
CA THR A 319 12.50 20.94 6.66
C THR A 319 12.55 21.25 5.17
N PHE A 320 13.28 22.28 4.77
CA PHE A 320 13.49 22.71 3.38
C PHE A 320 14.98 22.59 2.97
N TYR A 321 15.74 21.72 3.63
CA TYR A 321 17.17 21.54 3.38
C TYR A 321 17.45 21.29 1.89
N LEU A 322 18.37 22.04 1.30
CA LEU A 322 18.76 21.99 -0.11
C LEU A 322 17.61 22.12 -1.12
N CYS A 323 16.56 22.86 -0.79
CA CYS A 323 15.53 23.27 -1.77
C CYS A 323 16.01 24.49 -2.58
N PHE A 324 16.97 24.26 -3.50
CA PHE A 324 17.72 25.32 -4.18
C PHE A 324 16.87 26.32 -5.00
N ASN A 325 15.70 25.90 -5.50
CA ASN A 325 14.87 26.71 -6.39
C ASN A 325 13.75 27.50 -5.68
N LEU A 326 13.76 27.54 -4.34
CA LEU A 326 12.81 28.35 -3.58
C LEU A 326 13.03 29.84 -3.78
N THR A 327 11.98 30.54 -4.22
CA THR A 327 12.01 31.98 -4.53
C THR A 327 10.96 32.80 -3.75
N SER A 328 10.15 32.15 -2.91
CA SER A 328 9.15 32.85 -2.07
C SER A 328 9.78 33.44 -0.80
N GLU A 329 8.96 34.09 0.02
CA GLU A 329 9.29 34.36 1.42
C GLU A 329 9.16 33.07 2.26
N THR A 330 9.80 33.03 3.43
CA THR A 330 9.62 31.95 4.41
C THR A 330 8.22 31.95 5.02
N PRO A 331 7.72 30.80 5.52
CA PRO A 331 6.43 30.74 6.21
C PRO A 331 6.36 31.60 7.47
N LYS A 332 5.20 32.23 7.68
CA LYS A 332 4.89 33.04 8.87
C LYS A 332 3.51 32.72 9.39
N THR A 333 3.31 32.86 10.69
CA THR A 333 1.96 32.77 11.28
C THR A 333 1.66 34.07 11.99
N ASN A 334 0.61 34.76 11.53
CA ASN A 334 0.25 36.10 12.00
C ASN A 334 1.43 37.10 11.93
N GLY A 335 2.23 37.01 10.86
CA GLY A 335 3.39 37.88 10.65
C GLY A 335 4.65 37.50 11.45
N ILE A 336 4.62 36.44 12.25
CA ILE A 336 5.74 35.98 13.08
C ILE A 336 6.52 34.90 12.30
N GLU A 337 7.83 35.09 12.14
CA GLU A 337 8.72 34.12 11.50
C GLU A 337 8.85 32.83 12.32
N LEU A 338 9.22 31.72 11.69
CA LEU A 338 9.35 30.42 12.37
C LEU A 338 10.32 30.46 13.57
N TRP A 339 11.44 31.18 13.45
CA TRP A 339 12.45 31.30 14.51
C TRP A 339 12.08 32.30 15.61
N GLU A 340 11.05 33.13 15.42
CA GLU A 340 10.59 34.13 16.39
C GLU A 340 9.45 33.60 17.28
N ARG A 341 8.87 32.45 16.94
CA ARG A 341 7.75 31.85 17.68
C ARG A 341 8.15 31.36 19.07
N ALA A 342 9.42 30.98 19.27
CA ALA A 342 9.86 30.35 20.51
C ALA A 342 9.61 31.28 21.72
N GLY A 343 8.87 30.78 22.70
CA GLY A 343 8.54 31.50 23.95
C GLY A 343 7.35 32.46 23.87
N LEU A 344 6.71 32.63 22.71
CA LEU A 344 5.48 33.42 22.59
C LEU A 344 4.25 32.63 23.11
N ILE A 345 3.22 33.36 23.55
CA ILE A 345 1.96 32.76 24.02
C ILE A 345 1.36 31.87 22.92
N GLY A 346 1.12 30.60 23.24
CA GLY A 346 0.55 29.62 22.31
C GLY A 346 1.57 28.92 21.41
N TYR A 347 2.87 29.15 21.61
CA TYR A 347 3.97 28.46 20.93
C TYR A 347 4.91 27.78 21.94
N PRO A 348 5.76 26.83 21.50
CA PRO A 348 6.68 26.14 22.37
C PRO A 348 7.79 27.06 22.90
N THR A 349 8.40 26.69 24.03
CA THR A 349 9.50 27.46 24.64
C THR A 349 10.80 27.40 23.81
N THR A 350 10.98 26.34 23.03
CA THR A 350 12.14 26.14 22.14
C THR A 350 11.67 25.62 20.80
N ILE A 351 12.36 26.04 19.73
CA ILE A 351 12.13 25.57 18.38
C ILE A 351 13.47 25.24 17.74
N ASN A 352 13.64 24.00 17.28
CA ASN A 352 14.79 23.53 16.54
C ASN A 352 14.56 23.74 15.05
N GLY A 353 15.20 24.75 14.45
CA GLY A 353 15.20 24.93 12.99
C GLY A 353 16.58 24.79 12.37
N LEU A 354 17.45 23.97 12.98
CA LEU A 354 18.81 23.79 12.52
C LEU A 354 18.83 23.47 11.01
N ILE A 355 19.54 24.30 10.26
CA ILE A 355 19.75 24.22 8.80
C ILE A 355 18.45 23.97 8.00
N CYS A 356 17.32 24.49 8.50
CA CYS A 356 16.00 24.36 7.88
C CYS A 356 15.98 24.84 6.43
N PHE A 357 16.68 25.95 6.15
CA PHE A 357 16.76 26.61 4.85
C PHE A 357 18.16 26.55 4.23
N TYR A 358 18.99 25.59 4.65
CA TYR A 358 20.34 25.47 4.08
C TYR A 358 20.29 25.22 2.58
N GLY A 359 21.09 25.99 1.83
CA GLY A 359 21.07 25.99 0.36
C GLY A 359 19.90 26.73 -0.30
N CYS A 360 18.96 27.32 0.46
CA CYS A 360 17.81 28.06 -0.08
C CYS A 360 18.13 29.54 -0.33
N THR A 361 19.22 29.84 -1.01
CA THR A 361 19.76 31.21 -1.15
C THR A 361 18.90 32.16 -1.98
N ASN A 362 17.90 31.63 -2.70
CA ASN A 362 17.01 32.39 -3.58
C ASN A 362 15.73 32.90 -2.87
N LEU A 363 15.53 32.58 -1.57
CA LEU A 363 14.42 33.09 -0.78
C LEU A 363 14.46 34.63 -0.71
N THR A 364 13.31 35.29 -0.88
CA THR A 364 13.25 36.78 -0.91
C THR A 364 13.75 37.43 0.37
N ASN A 365 13.54 36.78 1.51
CA ASN A 365 13.97 37.23 2.83
C ASN A 365 15.20 36.45 3.35
N TYR A 366 15.99 35.80 2.47
CA TYR A 366 17.13 34.97 2.87
C TYR A 366 18.07 35.69 3.85
N ASN A 367 18.35 36.97 3.62
CA ASN A 367 19.21 37.77 4.49
C ASN A 367 18.72 37.87 5.94
N SER A 368 17.40 37.82 6.17
CA SER A 368 16.78 37.88 7.50
C SER A 368 16.83 36.56 8.29
N ILE A 369 17.06 35.43 7.61
CA ILE A 369 17.07 34.11 8.25
C ILE A 369 18.29 34.00 9.21
N PRO A 370 18.14 33.53 10.46
CA PRO A 370 19.25 33.34 11.38
C PRO A 370 20.31 32.35 10.86
N THR A 371 21.58 32.54 11.23
CA THR A 371 22.70 31.70 10.75
C THR A 371 22.52 30.22 11.02
N ASN A 372 21.96 29.82 12.17
CA ASN A 372 21.70 28.42 12.48
C ASN A 372 20.53 27.80 11.70
N TRP A 373 19.67 28.62 11.10
CA TRP A 373 18.57 28.18 10.22
C TRP A 373 18.97 28.17 8.74
N LYS A 374 20.09 28.82 8.39
CA LYS A 374 20.67 28.96 7.04
C LYS A 374 21.57 27.80 6.63
#